data_AF-A0A7M7MB41-F1
#
_entry.id   AF-A0A7M7MB41-F1
#
_cell.length_a   1.000
_cell.length_b   1.000
_cell.length_c   1.000
_cell.angle_alpha   90.00
_cell.angle_beta   90.00
_cell.angle_gamma   90.00
#
_symmetry.space_group_name_H-M   'P 1'
#
loop_
_entity.id
_entity.type
_entity.pdbx_description
1 polymer ?
#
loop_
_entity_poly.entity_id
_entity_poly.type
_entity_poly.pdbx_seq_one_letter_code
_entity_poly.pdbx_strand_id
1 'polypeptide(L)'
;MKSILLTSCLLGVYMFTVGIEGACQDVGSFMGAWVDDGSAAGLVKSKCSGLNRGTDSWRKRTKVKDSCSSVSRNTPIASFVGKKYRGYAAIFVRCGREGIHVYDQTPHRPLGLRFIPWGGTVANHNAENFFTIH
;
A
#
# COMPACT_ATOMS: atom_id res chain seq x y z
N MET A 1 6.17 22.35 60.84
CA MET A 1 7.13 22.39 59.71
C MET A 1 7.58 20.98 59.39
N LYS A 2 7.15 20.42 58.24
CA LYS A 2 7.80 19.30 57.53
C LYS A 2 7.12 19.15 56.16
N SER A 3 7.93 18.83 55.17
CA SER A 3 7.88 19.33 53.80
C SER A 3 7.07 18.49 52.81
N ILE A 4 6.79 19.15 51.68
CA ILE A 4 6.21 18.68 50.41
C ILE A 4 6.97 17.47 49.83
N LEU A 5 6.24 16.50 49.29
CA LEU A 5 6.71 15.57 48.26
C LEU A 5 5.62 15.43 47.18
N LEU A 6 5.81 16.18 46.10
CA LEU A 6 5.09 16.03 44.84
C LEU A 6 5.69 14.84 44.08
N THR A 7 5.04 13.68 44.16
CA THR A 7 5.41 12.52 43.35
C THR A 7 4.61 12.55 42.05
N SER A 8 5.24 13.09 41.01
CA SER A 8 4.75 13.04 39.63
C SER A 8 4.83 11.59 39.14
N CYS A 9 3.69 10.90 39.09
CA CYS A 9 3.57 9.62 38.40
C CYS A 9 3.42 9.90 36.90
N LEU A 10 4.54 9.76 36.19
CA LEU A 10 4.61 9.69 34.74
C LEU A 10 3.54 8.74 34.19
N LEU A 11 2.56 9.30 33.47
CA LEU A 11 1.70 8.53 32.57
C LEU A 11 2.58 7.97 31.44
N GLY A 12 3.07 6.75 31.62
CA GLY A 12 3.61 5.95 30.54
C GLY A 12 2.48 5.52 29.61
N VAL A 13 2.15 6.36 28.62
CA VAL A 13 1.29 5.96 27.50
C VAL A 13 2.08 4.98 26.67
N TYR A 14 1.89 3.69 26.93
CA TYR A 14 2.39 2.61 26.10
C TYR A 14 1.62 2.67 24.78
N MET A 15 2.19 3.34 23.78
CA MET A 15 1.68 3.34 22.41
C MET A 15 1.78 1.92 21.88
N PHE A 16 0.70 1.14 22.00
CA PHE A 16 0.52 -0.06 21.21
C PHE A 16 0.45 0.38 19.75
N THR A 17 1.57 0.27 19.04
CA THR A 17 1.56 0.32 17.58
C THR A 17 0.81 -0.93 17.12
N VAL A 18 -0.49 -0.78 16.89
CA VAL A 18 -1.27 -1.76 16.13
C VAL A 18 -0.59 -1.84 14.77
N GLY A 19 0.25 -2.86 14.59
CA GLY A 19 0.79 -3.20 13.29
C GLY A 19 -0.39 -3.55 12.41
N ILE A 20 -0.79 -2.62 11.55
CA ILE A 20 -1.84 -2.87 10.58
C ILE A 20 -1.28 -3.96 9.67
N GLU A 21 -1.76 -5.20 9.83
CA GLU A 21 -1.35 -6.33 8.99
C GLU A 21 -1.49 -5.93 7.53
N GLY A 22 -0.38 -6.03 6.79
CA GLY A 22 -0.32 -5.69 5.37
C GLY A 22 -0.03 -4.23 5.04
N ALA A 23 0.34 -3.34 5.97
CA ALA A 23 0.75 -1.98 5.60
C ALA A 23 2.15 -1.92 4.97
N CYS A 24 2.30 -1.07 3.96
CA CYS A 24 3.59 -0.72 3.36
C CYS A 24 4.27 0.42 4.13
N GLN A 25 5.60 0.45 4.06
CA GLN A 25 6.41 1.60 4.49
C GLN A 25 6.01 2.86 3.71
N ASP A 26 6.19 4.05 4.30
CA ASP A 26 6.10 5.28 3.52
C ASP A 26 7.26 5.33 2.52
N VAL A 27 6.92 5.46 1.25
CA VAL A 27 7.87 5.43 0.14
C VAL A 27 8.26 6.82 -0.36
N GLY A 28 7.81 7.89 0.30
CA GLY A 28 8.07 9.28 -0.09
C GLY A 28 9.56 9.62 -0.25
N SER A 29 10.44 9.06 0.59
CA SER A 29 11.90 9.28 0.51
C SER A 29 12.57 8.55 -0.67
N PHE A 30 11.85 7.67 -1.37
CA PHE A 30 12.35 6.90 -2.51
C PHE A 30 11.81 7.41 -3.86
N MET A 31 11.05 8.50 -3.87
CA MET A 31 10.50 9.07 -5.11
C MET A 31 11.63 9.39 -6.10
N GLY A 32 11.46 8.95 -7.35
CA GLY A 32 12.46 9.10 -8.41
C GLY A 32 13.55 8.04 -8.42
N ALA A 33 13.61 7.14 -7.43
CA ALA A 33 14.54 6.03 -7.40
C ALA A 33 13.92 4.72 -7.89
N TRP A 34 14.78 3.78 -8.29
CA TRP A 34 14.41 2.39 -8.51
C TRP A 34 14.45 1.63 -7.19
N VAL A 35 13.40 0.87 -6.90
CA VAL A 35 13.35 -0.02 -5.73
C VAL A 35 13.46 -1.47 -6.23
N ASP A 36 14.30 -2.28 -5.59
CA ASP A 36 14.45 -3.71 -5.93
C ASP A 36 14.74 -3.93 -7.43
N ASP A 37 14.01 -4.82 -8.11
CA ASP A 37 14.19 -5.15 -9.52
C ASP A 37 13.59 -4.13 -10.51
N GLY A 38 13.12 -2.97 -10.01
CA GLY A 38 12.49 -1.94 -10.83
C GLY A 38 11.06 -2.28 -11.30
N SER A 39 10.51 -3.44 -10.92
CA SER A 39 9.15 -3.83 -11.24
C SER A 39 8.14 -3.33 -10.21
N ALA A 40 6.88 -3.25 -10.62
CA ALA A 40 5.75 -2.96 -9.76
C ALA A 40 5.62 -3.98 -8.59
N ALA A 41 5.90 -5.25 -8.86
CA ALA A 41 5.84 -6.30 -7.85
C ALA A 41 7.04 -6.24 -6.89
N GLY A 42 8.25 -5.95 -7.38
CA GLY A 42 9.46 -5.76 -6.58
C GLY A 42 9.30 -4.63 -5.56
N LEU A 43 8.69 -3.51 -5.96
CA LEU A 43 8.32 -2.43 -5.03
C LEU A 43 7.46 -2.94 -3.86
N VAL A 44 6.37 -3.65 -4.16
CA VAL A 44 5.46 -4.17 -3.13
C VAL A 44 6.15 -5.21 -2.24
N LYS A 45 6.91 -6.15 -2.83
CA LYS A 45 7.67 -7.16 -2.08
C LYS A 45 8.71 -6.53 -1.15
N SER A 46 9.35 -5.45 -1.59
CA SER A 46 10.39 -4.74 -0.84
C SER A 46 9.81 -3.89 0.29
N LYS A 47 8.67 -3.24 0.07
CA LYS A 47 8.15 -2.18 0.96
C LYS A 47 6.96 -2.58 1.81
N CYS A 48 6.35 -3.74 1.57
CA CYS A 48 5.14 -4.15 2.27
C CYS A 48 5.39 -5.43 3.08
N SER A 49 5.03 -5.37 4.38
CA SER A 49 5.25 -6.48 5.30
C SER A 49 4.45 -7.72 4.88
N GLY A 50 5.05 -8.91 5.00
CA GLY A 50 4.42 -10.19 4.67
C GLY A 50 4.32 -10.53 3.19
N LEU A 51 4.67 -9.60 2.28
CA LEU A 51 4.48 -9.77 0.83
C LEU A 51 5.77 -10.10 0.05
N ASN A 52 6.88 -10.36 0.73
CA ASN A 52 8.20 -10.60 0.14
C ASN A 52 8.34 -11.93 -0.65
N ARG A 53 7.31 -12.78 -0.63
CA ARG A 53 7.26 -14.05 -1.39
C ARG A 53 6.82 -13.82 -2.85
N GLY A 54 6.67 -14.90 -3.61
CA GLY A 54 6.17 -14.86 -4.99
C GLY A 54 4.73 -14.35 -5.09
N THR A 55 4.36 -13.73 -6.21
CA THR A 55 3.02 -13.14 -6.42
C THR A 55 1.88 -14.16 -6.36
N ASP A 56 2.17 -15.45 -6.56
CA ASP A 56 1.19 -16.55 -6.44
C ASP A 56 0.77 -16.81 -4.98
N SER A 57 1.58 -16.33 -4.03
CA SER A 57 1.23 -16.38 -2.61
C SER A 57 0.24 -15.29 -2.21
N TRP A 58 0.18 -14.18 -2.96
CA TRP A 58 -0.66 -13.04 -2.62
C TRP A 58 -2.13 -13.41 -2.70
N ARG A 59 -2.87 -12.98 -1.68
CA ARG A 59 -4.28 -13.31 -1.55
C ARG A 59 -5.12 -12.05 -1.76
N LYS A 60 -5.89 -12.09 -2.84
CA LYS A 60 -6.92 -11.11 -3.18
C LYS A 60 -7.90 -10.95 -2.01
N ARG A 61 -8.06 -9.73 -1.51
CA ARG A 61 -9.02 -9.36 -0.46
C ARG A 61 -10.08 -8.41 -1.02
N THR A 62 -10.20 -7.23 -0.44
CA THR A 62 -11.28 -6.27 -0.68
C THR A 62 -11.05 -5.54 -2.00
N LYS A 63 -12.13 -5.33 -2.76
CA LYS A 63 -12.07 -4.55 -4.00
C LYS A 63 -11.91 -3.08 -3.66
N VAL A 64 -10.91 -2.42 -4.25
CA VAL A 64 -10.59 -1.03 -3.92
C VAL A 64 -11.75 -0.09 -4.26
N LYS A 65 -12.34 -0.24 -5.45
CA LYS A 65 -13.47 0.59 -5.91
C LYS A 65 -14.65 0.58 -4.94
N ASP A 66 -14.98 -0.60 -4.41
CA ASP A 66 -16.14 -0.80 -3.55
C ASP A 66 -15.85 -0.43 -2.07
N SER A 67 -14.62 -0.03 -1.76
CA SER A 67 -14.13 0.19 -0.40
C SER A 67 -13.20 1.40 -0.29
N CYS A 68 -13.37 2.38 -1.17
CA CYS A 68 -12.50 3.56 -1.24
C CYS A 68 -12.37 4.33 0.09
N SER A 69 -13.41 4.32 0.93
CA SER A 69 -13.40 5.00 2.24
C SER A 69 -12.64 4.24 3.32
N SER A 70 -12.40 2.93 3.15
CA SER A 70 -11.76 2.08 4.16
C SER A 70 -10.36 1.62 3.76
N VAL A 71 -9.99 1.69 2.48
CA VAL A 71 -8.60 1.45 2.05
C VAL A 71 -7.74 2.65 2.45
N SER A 72 -6.79 2.41 3.36
CA SER A 72 -5.88 3.44 3.85
C SER A 72 -4.73 3.69 2.88
N ARG A 73 -4.15 4.90 2.91
CA ARG A 73 -2.87 5.16 2.24
C ARG A 73 -1.83 4.15 2.71
N ASN A 74 -0.91 3.78 1.82
CA ASN A 74 0.13 2.76 2.04
C ASN A 74 -0.41 1.32 2.15
N THR A 75 -1.62 1.04 1.68
CA THR A 75 -2.11 -0.34 1.52
C THR A 75 -1.60 -0.94 0.20
N PRO A 76 -1.02 -2.15 0.18
CA PRO A 76 -0.64 -2.84 -1.03
C PRO A 76 -1.89 -3.30 -1.78
N ILE A 77 -1.88 -3.06 -3.08
CA ILE A 77 -2.96 -3.46 -3.98
C ILE A 77 -2.38 -4.15 -5.21
N ALA A 78 -3.15 -5.05 -5.79
CA ALA A 78 -2.79 -5.71 -7.04
C ALA A 78 -3.99 -5.91 -7.94
N SER A 79 -3.71 -5.99 -9.24
CA SER A 79 -4.70 -6.25 -10.27
C SER A 79 -5.05 -7.74 -10.32
N PHE A 80 -6.34 -8.05 -10.32
CA PHE A 80 -6.86 -9.40 -10.47
C PHE A 80 -8.03 -9.42 -11.46
N VAL A 81 -8.06 -10.45 -12.31
CA VAL A 81 -9.25 -10.79 -13.11
C VAL A 81 -9.66 -12.20 -12.74
N GLY A 82 -10.89 -12.35 -12.22
CA GLY A 82 -11.31 -13.56 -11.52
C GLY A 82 -10.48 -13.78 -10.25
N LYS A 83 -9.86 -14.95 -10.14
CA LYS A 83 -8.95 -15.33 -9.03
C LYS A 83 -7.46 -15.11 -9.34
N LYS A 84 -7.11 -14.73 -10.58
CA LYS A 84 -5.72 -14.69 -11.04
C LYS A 84 -5.16 -13.27 -10.98
N TYR A 85 -3.94 -13.16 -10.45
CA TYR A 85 -3.12 -11.95 -10.54
C TYR A 85 -2.86 -11.57 -12.00
N ARG A 86 -2.83 -10.28 -12.32
CA ARG A 86 -2.67 -9.76 -13.70
C ARG A 86 -1.45 -8.88 -13.88
N GLY A 87 -0.35 -9.23 -13.22
CA GLY A 87 0.98 -8.69 -13.59
C GLY A 87 1.21 -7.24 -13.16
N TYR A 88 0.35 -6.66 -12.34
CA TYR A 88 0.55 -5.30 -11.85
C TYR A 88 0.11 -5.14 -10.40
N ALA A 89 0.93 -4.43 -9.63
CA ALA A 89 0.79 -4.18 -8.21
C ALA A 89 1.21 -2.76 -7.89
N ALA A 90 0.74 -2.19 -6.78
CA ALA A 90 1.08 -0.84 -6.40
C ALA A 90 0.84 -0.63 -4.90
N ILE A 91 1.25 0.53 -4.40
CA ILE A 91 0.94 0.99 -3.04
C ILE A 91 -0.14 2.06 -3.17
N PHE A 92 -1.30 1.84 -2.56
CA PHE A 92 -2.45 2.73 -2.64
C PHE A 92 -2.18 4.08 -1.98
N VAL A 93 -2.63 5.17 -2.61
CA VAL A 93 -2.61 6.52 -2.04
C VAL A 93 -4.01 6.99 -1.70
N ARG A 94 -4.90 7.04 -2.69
CA ARG A 94 -6.29 7.48 -2.53
C ARG A 94 -7.14 7.10 -3.74
N CYS A 95 -8.44 6.99 -3.53
CA CYS A 95 -9.40 7.07 -4.63
C CYS A 95 -9.63 8.52 -5.05
N GLY A 96 -9.98 8.70 -6.32
CA GLY A 96 -10.53 9.91 -6.88
C GLY A 96 -11.79 9.59 -7.69
N ARG A 97 -12.44 10.63 -8.20
CA ARG A 97 -13.67 10.48 -9.00
C ARG A 97 -13.44 9.62 -10.25
N GLU A 98 -12.29 9.77 -10.88
CA GLU A 98 -11.97 9.15 -12.18
C GLU A 98 -11.04 7.94 -12.10
N GLY A 99 -10.49 7.63 -10.92
CA GLY A 99 -9.57 6.52 -10.77
C GLY A 99 -8.96 6.41 -9.37
N ILE A 100 -7.84 5.71 -9.27
CA ILE A 100 -7.01 5.66 -8.07
C ILE A 100 -5.66 6.34 -8.30
N HIS A 101 -5.11 6.90 -7.24
CA HIS A 101 -3.71 7.31 -7.19
C HIS A 101 -2.93 6.26 -6.41
N VAL A 102 -1.76 5.91 -6.93
CA VAL A 102 -0.89 4.88 -6.37
C VAL A 102 0.56 5.33 -6.44
N TYR A 103 1.39 4.77 -5.58
CA TYR A 103 2.83 4.70 -5.84
C TYR A 103 3.14 3.42 -6.59
N ASP A 104 3.82 3.54 -7.72
CA ASP A 104 4.27 2.42 -8.52
C ASP A 104 5.63 2.72 -9.16
N GLN A 105 6.19 1.70 -9.78
CA GLN A 105 7.29 1.80 -10.73
C GLN A 105 7.10 0.74 -11.81
N THR A 106 7.79 0.90 -12.93
CA THR A 106 7.79 -0.04 -14.05
C THR A 106 9.20 -0.09 -14.62
N PRO A 107 9.67 -1.13 -15.32
CA PRO A 107 11.05 -1.18 -15.84
C PRO A 107 11.55 0.02 -16.66
N HIS A 108 10.65 0.91 -17.10
CA HIS A 108 10.97 2.15 -17.83
C HIS A 108 10.65 3.45 -17.08
N ARG A 109 10.09 3.39 -15.86
CA ARG A 109 9.81 4.56 -15.01
C ARG A 109 10.11 4.25 -13.54
N PRO A 110 10.96 5.05 -12.86
CA PRO A 110 11.25 4.87 -11.44
C PRO A 110 10.01 5.13 -10.57
N LEU A 111 10.15 4.86 -9.27
CA LEU A 111 9.10 5.06 -8.29
C LEU A 111 8.50 6.47 -8.35
N GLY A 112 7.18 6.55 -8.50
CA GLY A 112 6.46 7.82 -8.54
C GLY A 112 4.98 7.67 -8.26
N LEU A 113 4.31 8.81 -8.18
CA LEU A 113 2.85 8.87 -8.11
C LEU A 113 2.25 8.63 -9.50
N ARG A 114 1.31 7.68 -9.60
CA ARG A 114 0.59 7.37 -10.85
C ARG A 114 -0.91 7.38 -10.61
N PHE A 115 -1.62 7.89 -11.61
CA PHE A 115 -3.06 7.78 -11.73
C PHE A 115 -3.43 6.56 -12.58
N ILE A 116 -4.39 5.77 -12.12
CA ILE A 116 -4.95 4.63 -12.86
C ILE A 116 -6.45 4.87 -13.00
N PRO A 117 -6.99 4.98 -14.22
CA PRO A 117 -8.39 5.33 -14.44
C PRO A 117 -9.34 4.17 -14.11
N TRP A 118 -10.55 4.53 -13.67
CA TRP A 118 -11.71 3.64 -13.77
C TRP A 118 -12.03 3.39 -15.25
N GLY A 119 -12.42 2.17 -15.60
CA GLY A 119 -12.78 1.84 -16.99
C GLY A 119 -11.59 1.81 -17.96
N GLY A 120 -10.37 1.63 -17.47
CA GLY A 120 -9.19 1.44 -18.32
C GLY A 120 -9.34 0.24 -19.27
N THR A 121 -8.84 0.36 -20.49
CA THR A 121 -8.97 -0.68 -21.54
C THR A 121 -8.04 -1.86 -21.31
N VAL A 122 -6.88 -1.63 -20.68
CA VAL A 122 -5.92 -2.68 -20.34
C VAL A 122 -6.20 -3.19 -18.93
N ALA A 123 -6.44 -4.50 -18.79
CA ALA A 123 -6.93 -5.09 -17.55
C ALA A 123 -6.10 -4.74 -16.30
N ASN A 124 -4.76 -4.68 -16.42
CA ASN A 124 -3.85 -4.39 -15.32
C ASN A 124 -3.62 -2.89 -15.08
N HIS A 125 -4.10 -2.02 -15.98
CA HIS A 125 -4.15 -0.56 -15.83
C HIS A 125 -5.60 -0.05 -15.75
N ASN A 126 -6.54 -0.92 -15.37
CA ASN A 126 -7.90 -0.56 -15.05
C ASN A 126 -8.09 -0.64 -13.54
N ALA A 127 -8.36 0.50 -12.91
CA ALA A 127 -8.50 0.60 -11.46
C ALA A 127 -9.63 -0.28 -10.89
N GLU A 128 -10.61 -0.68 -11.72
CA GLU A 128 -11.69 -1.60 -11.31
C GLU A 128 -11.21 -3.01 -10.96
N ASN A 129 -10.03 -3.39 -11.46
CA ASN A 129 -9.45 -4.70 -11.23
C ASN A 129 -8.54 -4.75 -10.00
N PHE A 130 -8.44 -3.67 -9.21
CA PHE A 130 -7.55 -3.62 -8.06
C PHE A 130 -8.23 -4.07 -6.78
N PHE A 131 -7.50 -4.90 -6.05
CA PHE A 131 -7.87 -5.44 -4.75
C PHE A 131 -6.71 -5.24 -3.78
N THR A 132 -7.02 -5.08 -2.50
CA THR A 132 -6.01 -5.16 -1.44
C THR A 132 -5.43 -6.57 -1.38
N ILE A 133 -4.17 -6.68 -0.93
CA ILE A 133 -3.44 -7.95 -0.82
C ILE A 133 -2.71 -8.08 0.52
N HIS A 134 -2.42 -9.32 0.91
CA HIS A 134 -1.53 -9.73 2.00
C HIS A 134 -0.92 -11.09 1.61
#